data_AF-A0A9E2WX94-F1
#
_entry.id   AF-A0A9E2WX94-F1
#
_cell.length_a   1.000
_cell.length_b   1.000
_cell.length_c   1.000
_cell.angle_alpha   90.00
_cell.angle_beta   90.00
_cell.angle_gamma   90.00
#
_symmetry.space_group_name_H-M   'P 1'
#
loop_
_entity.id
_entity.type
_entity.pdbx_description
1 polymer ?
#
loop_
_entity_poly.entity_id
_entity_poly.type
_entity_poly.pdbx_seq_one_letter_code
_entity_poly.pdbx_strand_id
1 'polypeptide(L)'
;MVNRGRSLRWLGVVLGIGLFLWGPEAFAETVYVQAKTAQLRAGKTSLDAVVGTVKFGEALEVVGRDGTWLDVKTSSGTRGWIFANKTGAVKPAGKSDTLAKLGQSMRGGEASQTTASAGVRGLDKASESYADRAGISAKDREAVDRMTAYHLSDQEVEDFMREGGLGEYAK
;
A
#
# COMPACT_ATOMS: atom_id res chain seq x y z
N MET A 1 33.08 -34.27 83.67
CA MET A 1 32.75 -32.94 83.13
C MET A 1 31.42 -33.08 82.38
N VAL A 2 30.26 -32.82 83.01
CA VAL A 2 29.55 -31.52 83.03
C VAL A 2 29.01 -31.18 81.62
N ASN A 3 27.75 -31.50 81.29
CA ASN A 3 26.51 -30.72 81.52
C ASN A 3 26.36 -29.55 80.52
N ARG A 4 25.54 -29.65 79.45
CA ARG A 4 24.21 -29.01 79.22
C ARG A 4 24.11 -28.80 77.69
N GLY A 5 23.00 -28.83 76.96
CA GLY A 5 21.59 -28.95 77.27
C GLY A 5 20.78 -28.48 76.05
N ARG A 6 19.51 -28.91 76.01
CA ARG A 6 18.34 -28.28 75.37
C ARG A 6 18.18 -28.32 73.83
N SER A 7 17.30 -29.25 73.45
CA SER A 7 16.25 -29.13 72.45
C SER A 7 15.72 -27.72 72.16
N LEU A 8 15.37 -27.43 70.90
CA LEU A 8 14.18 -26.63 70.57
C LEU A 8 13.62 -26.98 69.18
N ARG A 9 12.39 -27.51 69.17
CA ARG A 9 11.53 -27.71 67.99
C ARG A 9 10.92 -26.37 67.62
N TRP A 10 10.88 -25.99 66.35
CA TRP A 10 9.92 -24.99 65.87
C TRP A 10 9.32 -25.42 64.53
N LEU A 11 8.09 -25.95 64.63
CA LEU A 11 7.08 -25.93 63.58
C LEU A 11 6.69 -24.46 63.33
N GLY A 12 6.64 -24.02 62.08
CA GLY A 12 6.11 -22.72 61.68
C GLY A 12 5.55 -22.77 60.26
N VAL A 13 4.23 -22.90 60.15
CA VAL A 13 3.44 -22.82 58.92
C VAL A 13 3.06 -21.34 58.68
N VAL A 14 3.39 -20.78 57.51
CA VAL A 14 2.80 -19.56 56.90
C VAL A 14 3.01 -19.71 55.38
N LEU A 15 2.06 -20.12 54.53
CA LEU A 15 0.91 -19.38 53.96
C LEU A 15 1.34 -18.11 53.20
N GLY A 16 1.49 -18.16 51.87
CA GLY A 16 1.79 -16.94 51.10
C GLY A 16 2.03 -17.14 49.61
N ILE A 17 0.93 -17.07 48.86
CA ILE A 17 0.80 -16.83 47.42
C ILE A 17 1.95 -15.97 46.85
N GLY A 18 2.59 -16.44 45.79
CA GLY A 18 3.60 -15.65 45.10
C GLY A 18 4.23 -16.32 43.88
N LEU A 19 3.51 -17.18 43.17
CA LEU A 19 3.87 -17.48 41.78
C LEU A 19 3.54 -16.21 40.98
N PHE A 20 4.44 -15.23 41.04
CA PHE A 20 4.40 -14.03 40.22
C PHE A 20 4.66 -14.51 38.78
N LEU A 21 3.57 -14.93 38.14
CA LEU A 21 3.50 -15.20 36.73
C LEU A 21 3.90 -13.90 36.03
N TRP A 22 5.14 -13.88 35.56
CA TRP A 22 5.61 -12.90 34.60
C TRP A 22 4.82 -13.17 33.31
N GLY A 23 3.61 -12.63 33.24
CA GLY A 23 2.84 -12.61 32.01
C GLY A 23 3.61 -11.76 31.00
N PRO A 24 3.76 -12.21 29.74
CA PRO A 24 4.19 -11.29 28.70
C PRO A 24 3.13 -10.18 28.64
N GLU A 25 3.56 -8.95 28.90
CA GLU A 25 2.75 -7.77 28.61
C GLU A 25 2.45 -7.82 27.11
N ALA A 26 1.25 -8.28 26.77
CA ALA A 26 0.76 -8.20 25.42
C ALA A 26 0.56 -6.71 25.13
N PHE A 27 1.52 -6.11 24.43
CA PHE A 27 1.36 -4.79 23.84
C PHE A 27 0.27 -4.89 22.78
N ALA A 28 -0.98 -4.75 23.21
CA ALA A 28 -2.14 -4.72 22.33
C ALA A 28 -2.16 -3.37 21.59
N GLU A 29 -1.25 -3.22 20.64
CA GLU A 29 -1.21 -2.05 19.78
C GLU A 29 -2.24 -2.23 18.65
N THR A 30 -3.20 -1.32 18.55
CA THR A 30 -4.20 -1.35 17.48
C THR A 30 -3.74 -0.48 16.31
N VAL A 31 -3.75 -1.04 15.11
CA VAL A 31 -3.48 -0.32 13.85
C VAL A 31 -4.68 -0.41 12.92
N TYR A 32 -4.80 0.56 12.02
CA TYR A 32 -5.88 0.65 11.06
C TYR A 32 -5.38 0.48 9.64
N VAL A 33 -6.13 -0.26 8.82
CA VAL A 33 -5.79 -0.47 7.40
C VAL A 33 -5.98 0.82 6.61
N GLN A 34 -4.92 1.29 5.96
CA GLN A 34 -4.91 2.51 5.12
C GLN A 34 -5.07 2.20 3.63
N ALA A 35 -4.85 0.95 3.22
CA ALA A 35 -5.10 0.51 1.86
C ALA A 35 -6.60 0.28 1.61
N LYS A 36 -7.09 0.50 0.37
CA LYS A 36 -8.47 0.18 -0.02
C LYS A 36 -8.85 -1.27 0.32
N THR A 37 -7.91 -2.17 0.04
CA THR A 37 -7.96 -3.60 0.38
C THR A 37 -6.53 -4.07 0.64
N ALA A 38 -6.34 -4.87 1.70
CA ALA A 38 -5.07 -5.51 2.01
C ALA A 38 -5.28 -7.00 2.28
N GLN A 39 -4.25 -7.79 1.96
CA GLN A 39 -4.26 -9.23 2.15
C GLN A 39 -3.42 -9.55 3.38
N LEU A 40 -3.94 -10.41 4.25
CA LEU A 40 -3.19 -11.07 5.31
C LEU A 40 -2.54 -12.32 4.74
N ARG A 41 -1.27 -12.54 5.05
CA ARG A 41 -0.49 -13.66 4.54
C ARG A 41 -0.05 -14.60 5.65
N ALA A 42 0.17 -15.87 5.31
CA ALA A 42 0.66 -16.88 6.25
C ALA A 42 2.09 -16.59 6.73
N GLY A 43 2.88 -15.89 5.92
CA GLY A 43 4.27 -15.56 6.22
C GLY A 43 4.66 -14.15 5.78
N LYS A 44 5.96 -13.87 5.92
CA LYS A 44 6.59 -12.55 5.75
C LYS A 44 7.09 -12.29 4.34
N THR A 45 6.57 -13.00 3.33
CA THR A 45 6.94 -12.80 1.93
C THR A 45 5.72 -12.50 1.08
N SER A 46 5.95 -11.79 -0.03
CA SER A 46 4.90 -11.51 -1.03
C SER A 46 4.46 -12.75 -1.83
N LEU A 47 5.04 -13.92 -1.57
CA LEU A 47 4.68 -15.19 -2.21
C LEU A 47 3.92 -16.13 -1.26
N ASP A 48 3.92 -15.85 0.05
CA ASP A 48 3.19 -16.66 1.02
C ASP A 48 1.68 -16.61 0.78
N ALA A 49 1.01 -17.73 1.06
CA ALA A 49 -0.42 -17.88 0.86
C ALA A 49 -1.22 -16.80 1.61
N VAL A 50 -2.29 -16.33 0.96
CA VAL A 50 -3.22 -15.36 1.54
C VAL A 50 -4.16 -16.10 2.51
N VAL A 51 -4.13 -15.72 3.78
CA VAL A 51 -4.97 -16.30 4.84
C VAL A 51 -6.23 -15.47 5.11
N GLY A 52 -6.29 -14.24 4.61
CA GLY A 52 -7.44 -13.37 4.77
C GLY A 52 -7.33 -12.08 3.97
N THR A 53 -8.42 -11.31 3.91
CA THR A 53 -8.46 -9.98 3.30
C THR A 53 -9.14 -9.02 4.25
N VAL A 54 -8.54 -7.86 4.44
CA VAL A 54 -8.98 -6.78 5.34
C VAL A 54 -9.26 -5.51 4.54
N LYS A 55 -10.23 -4.72 4.99
CA LYS A 55 -10.71 -3.53 4.28
C LYS A 55 -10.16 -2.25 4.89
N PHE A 56 -10.20 -1.16 4.11
CA PHE A 56 -9.87 0.17 4.59
C PHE A 56 -10.60 0.54 5.89
N GLY A 57 -9.87 1.08 6.85
CA GLY A 57 -10.38 1.50 8.16
C GLY A 57 -10.64 0.36 9.15
N GLU A 58 -10.41 -0.89 8.77
CA GLU A 58 -10.51 -2.04 9.66
C GLU A 58 -9.42 -1.97 10.74
N ALA A 59 -9.81 -2.25 11.98
CA ALA A 59 -8.91 -2.27 13.13
C ALA A 59 -8.27 -3.65 13.26
N LEU A 60 -6.95 -3.67 13.44
CA LEU A 60 -6.12 -4.85 13.56
C LEU A 60 -5.32 -4.76 14.85
N GLU A 61 -5.30 -5.84 15.61
CA GLU A 61 -4.46 -5.96 16.81
C GLU A 61 -3.08 -6.44 16.38
N VAL A 62 -2.03 -5.66 16.65
CA VAL A 62 -0.64 -6.06 16.40
C VAL A 62 -0.17 -6.95 17.53
N VAL A 63 0.14 -8.20 17.20
CA VAL A 63 0.69 -9.19 18.14
C VAL A 63 2.20 -9.31 18.03
N GLY A 64 2.80 -8.79 16.96
CA GLY A 64 4.24 -8.82 16.75
C GLY A 64 4.70 -7.96 15.56
N ARG A 65 6.00 -7.66 15.55
CA ARG A 65 6.65 -6.88 14.48
C ARG A 65 7.93 -7.57 14.06
N ASP A 66 8.16 -7.64 12.75
CA ASP A 66 9.36 -8.21 12.16
C ASP A 66 9.74 -7.41 10.91
N GLY A 67 10.66 -6.45 11.09
CA GLY A 67 11.06 -5.51 10.04
C GLY A 67 9.87 -4.72 9.48
N THR A 68 9.57 -4.93 8.20
CA THR A 68 8.45 -4.26 7.49
C THR A 68 7.13 -5.02 7.59
N TRP A 69 7.08 -6.11 8.35
CA TRP A 69 5.90 -6.94 8.52
C TRP A 69 5.34 -6.83 9.93
N LEU A 70 4.02 -6.77 10.01
CA LEU A 70 3.26 -6.79 11.26
C LEU A 70 2.51 -8.11 11.31
N ASP A 71 2.68 -8.83 12.40
CA ASP A 71 1.81 -9.95 12.75
C ASP A 71 0.58 -9.36 13.43
N VAL A 72 -0.58 -9.60 12.82
CA VAL A 72 -1.83 -8.98 13.21
C VAL A 72 -2.94 -10.01 13.40
N LYS A 73 -3.86 -9.69 14.28
CA LYS A 73 -5.10 -10.43 14.51
C LYS A 73 -6.30 -9.54 14.20
N THR A 74 -7.20 -10.05 13.36
CA THR A 74 -8.48 -9.40 13.07
C THR A 74 -9.46 -9.60 14.21
N SER A 75 -10.51 -8.79 14.27
CA SER A 75 -11.62 -8.98 15.22
C SER A 75 -12.35 -10.32 15.04
N SER A 76 -12.32 -10.89 13.84
CA SER A 76 -12.82 -12.24 13.55
C SER A 76 -11.91 -13.37 14.04
N GLY A 77 -10.75 -13.04 14.63
CA GLY A 77 -9.79 -14.01 15.15
C GLY A 77 -8.81 -14.56 14.10
N THR A 78 -8.83 -14.05 12.87
CA THR A 78 -7.86 -14.45 11.83
C THR A 78 -6.51 -13.81 12.12
N ARG A 79 -5.46 -14.61 12.23
CA ARG A 79 -4.07 -14.14 12.40
C ARG A 79 -3.31 -14.24 11.10
N GLY A 80 -2.48 -13.24 10.81
CA GLY A 80 -1.59 -13.27 9.64
C GLY A 80 -0.69 -12.05 9.57
N TRP A 81 0.18 -12.04 8.57
CA TRP A 81 1.16 -11.00 8.34
C TRP A 81 0.65 -9.97 7.34
N ILE A 82 0.85 -8.69 7.67
CA ILE A 82 0.56 -7.55 6.80
C ILE A 82 1.77 -6.64 6.69
N PHE A 83 1.93 -6.01 5.53
CA PHE A 83 3.00 -5.04 5.32
C PHE A 83 2.70 -3.74 6.09
N ALA A 84 3.65 -3.26 6.89
CA ALA A 84 3.46 -2.12 7.79
C ALA A 84 3.01 -0.84 7.07
N ASN A 85 3.50 -0.61 5.84
CA ASN A 85 3.10 0.55 5.01
C ASN A 85 1.62 0.53 4.58
N LYS A 86 0.90 -0.59 4.78
CA LYS A 86 -0.54 -0.68 4.51
C LYS A 86 -1.39 -0.32 5.73
N THR A 87 -0.76 0.00 6.85
CA THR A 87 -1.42 0.24 8.15
C THR A 87 -0.94 1.56 8.75
N GLY A 88 -1.76 2.15 9.62
CA GLY A 88 -1.40 3.37 10.37
C GLY A 88 -2.05 3.37 11.74
N ALA A 89 -1.43 4.06 12.70
CA ALA A 89 -1.91 4.14 14.09
C ALA A 89 -3.21 4.94 14.24
N VAL A 90 -3.52 5.82 13.28
CA VAL A 90 -4.72 6.65 13.30
C VAL A 90 -5.78 6.04 12.39
N LYS A 91 -7.01 5.91 12.91
CA LYS A 91 -8.15 5.47 12.11
C LYS A 91 -8.34 6.45 10.96
N PRO A 92 -8.28 5.99 9.70
CA PRO A 92 -8.50 6.89 8.59
C PRO A 92 -9.95 7.38 8.64
N ALA A 93 -10.13 8.70 8.61
CA ALA A 93 -11.43 9.29 8.36
C ALA A 93 -11.86 8.85 6.95
N GLY A 94 -12.90 8.03 6.88
CA GLY A 94 -13.48 7.59 5.61
C GLY A 94 -13.74 8.80 4.72
N LYS A 95 -13.47 8.66 3.41
CA LYS A 95 -13.69 9.64 2.32
C LYS A 95 -14.56 10.79 2.82
N SER A 96 -13.97 11.92 3.15
CA SER A 96 -14.80 13.07 3.43
C SER A 96 -15.58 13.35 2.15
N ASP A 97 -16.90 13.27 2.25
CA ASP A 97 -17.79 13.61 1.14
C ASP A 97 -17.47 15.01 0.62
N THR A 98 -16.84 15.86 1.43
CA THR A 98 -16.30 17.16 1.05
C THR A 98 -15.19 17.06 0.01
N LEU A 99 -14.25 16.13 0.12
CA LEU A 99 -13.17 15.96 -0.88
C LEU A 99 -13.70 15.30 -2.15
N ALA A 100 -14.66 14.37 -2.01
CA ALA A 100 -15.36 13.80 -3.16
C ALA A 100 -16.18 14.87 -3.89
N LYS A 101 -17.01 15.63 -3.16
CA LYS A 101 -17.80 16.77 -3.66
C LYS A 101 -16.91 17.86 -4.24
N LEU A 102 -15.75 18.13 -3.64
CA LEU A 102 -14.75 19.05 -4.18
C LEU A 102 -14.16 18.49 -5.48
N GLY A 103 -13.81 17.21 -5.54
CA GLY A 103 -13.36 16.55 -6.77
C GLY A 103 -14.42 16.48 -7.87
N GLN A 104 -15.71 16.46 -7.51
CA GLN A 104 -16.85 16.56 -8.43
C GLN A 104 -17.12 18.01 -8.86
N SER A 105 -17.01 18.99 -7.95
CA SER A 105 -17.16 20.41 -8.29
C SER A 105 -15.99 20.91 -9.14
N MET A 106 -14.77 20.40 -8.90
CA MET A 106 -13.58 20.66 -9.73
C MET A 106 -13.64 19.95 -11.09
N ARG A 107 -14.47 18.91 -11.25
CA ARG A 107 -14.79 18.32 -12.57
C ARG A 107 -15.90 19.07 -13.31
N GLY A 108 -16.71 19.86 -12.60
CA GLY A 108 -17.83 20.61 -13.17
C GLY A 108 -17.47 21.97 -13.74
N GLY A 109 -16.26 22.48 -13.49
CA GLY A 109 -15.74 23.71 -14.09
C GLY A 109 -14.46 23.42 -14.86
N GLU A 110 -14.55 23.33 -16.19
CA GLU A 110 -13.47 23.48 -17.19
C GLU A 110 -12.06 22.93 -16.85
N ALA A 111 -11.94 21.87 -16.05
CA ALA A 111 -10.69 21.16 -15.86
C ALA A 111 -10.54 20.04 -16.90
N SER A 112 -10.63 20.44 -18.17
CA SER A 112 -10.00 19.72 -19.27
C SER A 112 -9.06 20.79 -19.80
N GLN A 113 -7.77 20.72 -19.53
CA GLN A 113 -6.89 20.09 -20.51
C GLN A 113 -5.43 19.87 -20.05
N THR A 114 -5.07 20.13 -18.80
CA THR A 114 -3.68 19.95 -18.34
C THR A 114 -3.63 19.30 -16.96
N THR A 115 -3.83 17.98 -16.88
CA THR A 115 -3.50 17.22 -15.67
C THR A 115 -3.00 15.83 -16.06
N ALA A 116 -1.67 15.66 -15.98
CA ALA A 116 -0.90 14.43 -15.77
C ALA A 116 -1.13 13.20 -16.68
N SER A 117 -2.09 13.19 -17.62
CA SER A 117 -2.30 12.10 -18.59
C SER A 117 -2.10 12.51 -20.05
N ALA A 118 -1.47 13.67 -20.30
CA ALA A 118 -1.20 14.20 -21.64
C ALA A 118 -0.23 13.34 -22.49
N GLY A 119 0.25 12.20 -21.96
CA GLY A 119 1.05 11.24 -22.71
C GLY A 119 0.28 10.05 -23.31
N VAL A 120 -1.02 9.86 -23.01
CA VAL A 120 -1.73 8.60 -23.36
C VAL A 120 -2.84 8.77 -24.40
N ARG A 121 -3.37 9.98 -24.57
CA ARG A 121 -4.25 10.33 -25.70
C ARG A 121 -3.72 11.65 -26.24
N GLY A 122 -3.39 11.67 -27.52
CA GLY A 122 -2.66 12.77 -28.19
C GLY A 122 -3.22 14.16 -27.91
N LEU A 123 -2.42 15.16 -28.26
CA LEU A 123 -2.62 16.58 -27.94
C LEU A 123 -3.95 17.17 -28.42
N ASP A 124 -4.66 16.50 -29.32
CA ASP A 124 -5.83 16.92 -30.09
C ASP A 124 -6.68 18.08 -29.49
N LYS A 125 -7.60 17.81 -28.55
CA LYS A 125 -8.58 18.82 -28.09
C LYS A 125 -7.97 19.94 -27.22
N ALA A 126 -7.07 19.53 -26.32
CA ALA A 126 -5.84 20.22 -25.94
C ALA A 126 -5.38 21.45 -26.72
N SER A 127 -4.62 21.09 -27.73
CA SER A 127 -3.76 21.95 -28.49
C SER A 127 -4.54 22.86 -29.42
N GLU A 128 -5.75 22.50 -29.85
CA GLU A 128 -6.60 23.35 -30.71
C GLU A 128 -6.83 24.73 -30.07
N SER A 129 -7.26 24.77 -28.80
CA SER A 129 -7.54 26.02 -28.09
C SER A 129 -6.29 26.89 -27.88
N TYR A 130 -5.14 26.23 -27.68
CA TYR A 130 -3.85 26.92 -27.57
C TYR A 130 -3.36 27.42 -28.94
N ALA A 131 -3.52 26.62 -29.99
CA ALA A 131 -3.11 26.93 -31.35
C ALA A 131 -3.92 28.10 -31.93
N ASP A 132 -5.20 28.21 -31.58
CA ASP A 132 -6.05 29.35 -31.93
C ASP A 132 -5.58 30.62 -31.22
N ARG A 133 -5.26 30.54 -29.93
CA ARG A 133 -4.75 31.69 -29.15
C ARG A 133 -3.34 32.12 -29.55
N ALA A 134 -2.50 31.17 -29.94
CA ALA A 134 -1.12 31.42 -30.39
C ALA A 134 -1.04 31.80 -31.88
N GLY A 135 -2.16 31.82 -32.61
CA GLY A 135 -2.20 32.20 -34.02
C GLY A 135 -1.49 31.24 -34.96
N ILE A 136 -1.40 29.95 -34.58
CA ILE A 136 -0.73 28.91 -35.38
C ILE A 136 -1.56 28.66 -36.65
N SER A 137 -0.90 28.64 -37.82
CA SER A 137 -1.58 28.48 -39.10
C SER A 137 -2.20 27.08 -39.26
N ALA A 138 -3.28 26.97 -40.01
CA ALA A 138 -3.94 25.69 -40.28
C ALA A 138 -2.98 24.64 -40.88
N LYS A 139 -2.06 25.09 -41.73
CA LYS A 139 -1.04 24.25 -42.36
C LYS A 139 -0.10 23.59 -41.33
N ASP A 140 0.26 24.33 -40.27
CA ASP A 140 1.15 23.82 -39.23
C ASP A 140 0.43 22.81 -38.33
N ARG A 141 -0.86 23.03 -38.06
CA ARG A 141 -1.71 22.07 -37.33
C ARG A 141 -1.86 20.77 -38.10
N GLU A 142 -2.20 20.85 -39.38
CA GLU A 142 -2.29 19.68 -40.25
C GLU A 142 -0.95 18.92 -40.34
N ALA A 143 0.19 19.61 -40.24
CA ALA A 143 1.49 18.93 -40.20
C ALA A 143 1.70 18.12 -38.93
N VAL A 144 1.29 18.64 -37.78
CA VAL A 144 1.32 17.92 -36.50
C VAL A 144 0.34 16.75 -36.52
N ASP A 145 -0.84 16.92 -37.10
CA ASP A 145 -1.84 15.86 -37.21
C ASP A 145 -1.35 14.71 -38.10
N ARG A 146 -0.74 15.04 -39.25
CA ARG A 146 -0.09 14.04 -40.12
C ARG A 146 1.03 13.29 -39.40
N MET A 147 1.83 13.99 -38.59
CA MET A 147 2.88 13.35 -37.78
C MET A 147 2.30 12.44 -36.69
N THR A 148 1.20 12.84 -36.07
CA THR A 148 0.53 12.08 -35.01
C THR A 148 -0.18 10.84 -35.57
N ALA A 149 -0.67 10.91 -36.81
CA ALA A 149 -1.28 9.81 -37.53
C ALA A 149 -0.26 8.86 -38.19
N TYR A 150 1.03 9.22 -38.20
CA TYR A 150 2.07 8.39 -38.79
C TYR A 150 2.37 7.19 -37.87
N HIS A 151 2.08 6.00 -38.37
CA HIS A 151 2.43 4.74 -37.74
C HIS A 151 3.31 3.95 -38.71
N LEU A 152 4.45 3.46 -38.22
CA LEU A 152 5.29 2.51 -38.96
C LEU A 152 4.51 1.20 -39.11
N SER A 153 4.53 0.60 -40.29
CA SER A 153 3.94 -0.72 -40.48
C SER A 153 4.74 -1.79 -39.75
N ASP A 154 4.08 -2.87 -39.34
CA ASP A 154 4.76 -3.98 -38.66
C ASP A 154 5.93 -4.55 -39.49
N GLN A 155 5.83 -4.51 -40.82
CA GLN A 155 6.89 -4.95 -41.74
C GLN A 155 8.13 -4.05 -41.67
N GLU A 156 7.96 -2.73 -41.67
CA GLU A 156 9.07 -1.78 -41.56
C GLU A 156 9.76 -1.87 -40.19
N VAL A 157 8.99 -2.15 -39.14
CA VAL A 157 9.54 -2.41 -37.80
C VAL A 157 10.35 -3.70 -37.79
N GLU A 158 9.86 -4.76 -38.41
CA GLU A 158 10.55 -6.05 -38.48
C GLU A 158 11.85 -5.98 -39.29
N ASP A 159 11.83 -5.30 -40.44
CA ASP A 159 13.01 -5.07 -41.27
C ASP A 159 14.05 -4.23 -40.51
N PHE A 160 13.63 -3.17 -39.80
CA PHE A 160 14.50 -2.38 -38.94
C PHE A 160 15.12 -3.22 -37.81
N MET A 161 14.33 -4.08 -37.16
CA MET A 161 14.81 -4.98 -36.10
C MET A 161 15.81 -6.01 -36.65
N ARG A 162 15.58 -6.52 -37.85
CA ARG A 162 16.47 -7.49 -38.51
C ARG A 162 17.79 -6.85 -38.94
N GLU A 163 17.75 -5.66 -39.54
CA GLU A 163 18.95 -4.91 -39.96
C GLU A 163 19.79 -4.44 -38.78
N GLY A 164 19.12 -3.93 -37.73
CA GLY A 164 19.78 -3.47 -36.51
C GLY A 164 20.26 -4.60 -35.59
N GLY A 165 19.89 -5.85 -35.86
CA GLY A 165 20.11 -6.97 -34.94
C GLY A 165 19.47 -6.69 -33.57
N LEU A 166 18.27 -6.12 -33.55
CA LEU A 166 17.55 -5.72 -32.35
C LEU A 166 16.41 -6.71 -32.06
N GLY A 167 16.08 -6.88 -30.78
CA GLY A 167 15.00 -7.78 -30.36
C GLY A 167 15.33 -9.25 -30.59
N GLU A 168 14.43 -9.97 -31.27
CA GLU A 168 14.56 -11.41 -31.53
C GLU A 168 15.69 -11.78 -32.50
N TYR A 169 16.21 -10.80 -33.24
CA TYR A 169 17.30 -10.95 -34.20
C TYR A 169 18.68 -10.59 -33.63
N ALA A 170 18.75 -10.22 -32.35
CA ALA A 170 20.02 -9.96 -31.65
C ALA A 170 20.77 -11.27 -31.38
N LYS A 171 22.04 -11.36 -31.83
CA LYS A 171 22.94 -12.51 -31.59
C LYS A 171 23.82 -12.30 -30.36
#